data_AF-A0A3M2EAC4-F1
#
_entry.id   AF-A0A3M2EAC4-F1
#
_cell.length_a   1.000
_cell.length_b   1.000
_cell.length_c   1.000
_cell.angle_alpha   90.00
_cell.angle_beta   90.00
_cell.angle_gamma   90.00
#
_symmetry.space_group_name_H-M   'P 1'
#
loop_
_entity.id
_entity.type
_entity.pdbx_description
1 polymer ?
#
loop_
_entity_poly.entity_id
_entity_poly.type
_entity_poly.pdbx_seq_one_letter_code
_entity_poly.pdbx_strand_id
1 'polypeptide(L)'
;MQDTDSGEETILLVTVEETTWLAMGESHLQAMLTGEGDYPRPIVCVTFRDMAHLTAHVPQGVAGLWAVHPAIVRRLRENGEIVDRVID
;
A
#
# COMPACT_ATOMS: atom_id res chain seq x y z
N MET A 1 -15.87 -19.46 19.82
CA MET A 1 -16.25 -18.03 19.98
C MET A 1 -14.94 -17.32 20.23
N GLN A 2 -14.45 -16.35 19.48
CA GLN A 2 -14.90 -15.41 18.44
C GLN A 2 -13.54 -14.77 18.01
N ASP A 3 -13.20 -14.38 16.78
CA ASP A 3 -13.97 -13.86 15.66
C ASP A 3 -13.34 -14.28 14.34
N THR A 4 -14.20 -14.57 13.37
CA THR A 4 -13.88 -14.59 11.95
C THR A 4 -13.59 -13.15 11.54
N ASP A 5 -12.34 -12.70 11.63
CA ASP A 5 -11.96 -11.51 10.86
C ASP A 5 -11.56 -11.98 9.47
N SER A 6 -12.58 -12.22 8.64
CA SER A 6 -12.46 -12.04 7.19
C SER A 6 -12.33 -10.54 6.91
N GLY A 7 -11.33 -9.92 7.55
CA GLY A 7 -10.97 -8.51 7.46
C GLY A 7 -10.41 -8.29 6.08
N GLU A 8 -11.34 -8.00 5.17
CA GLU A 8 -11.20 -7.57 3.78
C GLU A 8 -9.75 -7.54 3.32
N GLU A 9 -9.39 -8.53 2.48
CA GLU A 9 -8.21 -8.52 1.63
C GLU A 9 -7.95 -7.08 1.20
N THR A 10 -6.99 -6.38 1.79
CA THR A 10 -6.77 -4.94 1.52
C THR A 10 -5.32 -4.74 1.20
N ILE A 11 -5.04 -3.95 0.17
CA ILE A 11 -3.70 -3.55 -0.19
C ILE A 11 -3.44 -2.18 0.44
N LEU A 12 -2.39 -2.10 1.25
CA LEU A 12 -1.93 -0.86 1.87
C LEU A 12 -0.56 -0.50 1.32
N LEU A 13 -0.48 0.67 0.70
CA LEU A 13 0.75 1.32 0.30
C LEU A 13 1.07 2.45 1.29
N VAL A 14 2.36 2.64 1.58
CA VAL A 14 2.86 3.78 2.33
C VAL A 14 3.85 4.54 1.47
N THR A 15 3.76 5.86 1.49
CA THR A 15 4.60 6.75 0.68
C THR A 15 5.27 7.79 1.56
N VAL A 16 6.55 8.02 1.33
CA VAL A 16 7.31 9.16 1.86
C VAL A 16 8.00 9.80 0.67
N GLU A 17 7.78 11.10 0.47
CA GLU A 17 8.25 11.82 -0.72
C GLU A 17 7.76 11.14 -2.03
N GLU A 18 8.66 10.59 -2.83
CA GLU A 18 8.35 9.87 -4.09
C GLU A 18 8.48 8.35 -3.96
N THR A 19 8.90 7.85 -2.80
CA THR A 19 9.14 6.42 -2.59
C THR A 19 7.92 5.77 -1.96
N THR A 20 7.47 4.66 -2.56
CA THR A 20 6.27 3.93 -2.12
C THR A 20 6.60 2.49 -1.81
N TRP A 21 6.05 1.96 -0.72
CA TRP A 21 6.24 0.58 -0.27
C TRP A 21 4.91 -0.10 -0.02
N LEU A 22 4.87 -1.42 -0.24
CA LEU A 22 3.75 -2.27 0.15
C LEU A 22 3.87 -2.60 1.64
N ALA A 23 2.91 -2.11 2.43
CA ALA A 23 2.80 -2.41 3.86
C ALA A 23 1.90 -3.63 4.14
N MET A 24 0.86 -3.85 3.32
CA MET A 24 -0.06 -5.00 3.45
C MET A 24 -0.56 -5.46 2.07
N GLY A 25 -0.87 -6.75 1.93
CA GLY A 25 -1.42 -7.32 0.71
C GLY A 25 -0.40 -8.05 -0.18
N GLU A 26 0.68 -8.58 0.40
CA GLU A 26 1.74 -9.28 -0.35
C GLU A 26 1.23 -10.46 -1.19
N SER A 27 0.18 -11.16 -0.75
CA SER A 27 -0.52 -12.19 -1.52
C SER A 27 -1.04 -11.72 -2.87
N HIS A 28 -1.35 -10.42 -3.01
CA HIS A 28 -1.86 -9.80 -4.23
C HIS A 28 -0.80 -8.97 -4.97
N LEU A 29 0.45 -8.94 -4.48
CA LEU A 29 1.52 -8.11 -5.06
C LEU A 29 1.68 -8.38 -6.55
N GLN A 30 1.75 -9.66 -6.96
CA GLN A 30 1.91 -10.01 -8.36
C GLN A 30 0.77 -9.48 -9.24
N ALA A 31 -0.48 -9.68 -8.82
CA ALA A 31 -1.65 -9.24 -9.56
C ALA A 31 -1.74 -7.70 -9.63
N MET A 32 -1.38 -7.01 -8.54
CA MET A 32 -1.29 -5.55 -8.49
C MET A 32 -0.17 -5.03 -9.42
N LEU A 33 1.00 -5.69 -9.47
CA LEU A 33 2.11 -5.26 -10.31
C LEU A 33 1.80 -5.43 -11.80
N THR A 34 1.21 -6.55 -12.20
CA THR A 34 0.89 -6.82 -13.61
C THR A 34 -0.39 -6.14 -14.07
N GLY A 35 -1.31 -5.83 -13.14
CA GLY A 35 -2.68 -5.44 -13.48
C GLY A 35 -3.50 -6.62 -14.01
N GLU A 36 -3.01 -7.84 -13.86
CA GLU A 36 -3.66 -9.08 -14.31
C GLU A 36 -4.09 -9.91 -13.10
N GLY A 37 -5.26 -10.55 -13.20
CA GLY A 37 -5.84 -11.30 -12.09
C GLY A 37 -6.71 -10.42 -11.20
N ASP A 38 -7.21 -11.01 -10.11
CA ASP A 38 -8.06 -10.31 -9.16
C ASP A 38 -7.26 -9.86 -7.95
N TYR A 39 -7.51 -8.62 -7.54
CA TYR A 39 -6.96 -8.08 -6.32
C TYR A 39 -7.90 -7.02 -5.75
N PRO A 40 -7.83 -6.81 -4.43
CA PRO A 40 -8.78 -5.95 -3.76
C PRO A 40 -8.61 -4.48 -4.13
N ARG A 41 -9.75 -3.83 -4.32
CA ARG A 41 -9.84 -2.41 -4.68
C ARG A 41 -10.94 -1.74 -3.83
N PRO A 42 -10.75 -0.47 -3.43
CA PRO A 42 -9.59 0.37 -3.75
C PRO A 42 -8.34 0.01 -2.92
N ILE A 43 -7.16 0.27 -3.49
CA ILE A 43 -5.87 0.22 -2.80
C ILE A 43 -5.74 1.50 -1.98
N VAL A 44 -5.38 1.38 -0.70
CA VAL A 44 -5.16 2.56 0.15
C VAL A 44 -3.69 2.97 0.05
N CYS A 45 -3.42 4.22 -0.30
CA CYS A 45 -2.09 4.80 -0.31
C CYS A 45 -1.97 5.88 0.76
N VAL A 46 -1.13 5.68 1.76
CA VAL A 46 -0.93 6.62 2.88
C VAL A 46 0.39 7.36 2.69
N THR A 47 0.29 8.66 2.43
CA THR A 47 1.44 9.55 2.34
C THR A 47 1.78 10.11 3.73
N PHE A 48 3.01 9.87 4.17
CA PHE A 48 3.60 10.45 5.37
C PHE A 48 4.53 11.60 5.00
N ARG A 49 4.61 12.60 5.89
CA ARG A 49 5.50 13.75 5.73
C ARG A 49 6.96 13.36 5.58
N ASP A 50 7.44 12.46 6.44
CA ASP A 50 8.82 12.01 6.48
C ASP A 50 8.92 10.59 7.05
N MET A 51 10.14 10.05 7.03
CA MET A 51 10.42 8.72 7.56
C MET A 51 10.12 8.60 9.05
N ALA A 52 10.28 9.67 9.86
CA ALA A 52 10.04 9.61 11.30
C ALA A 52 8.55 9.49 11.63
N HIS A 53 7.68 10.19 10.89
CA HIS A 53 6.23 10.01 10.98
C HIS A 53 5.85 8.60 10.56
N LEU A 54 6.42 8.08 9.46
CA LEU A 54 6.19 6.69 9.07
C LEU A 54 6.56 5.71 10.18
N THR A 55 7.74 5.82 10.82
CA THR A 55 8.14 4.89 11.88
C THR A 55 7.25 4.95 13.13
N ALA A 56 6.56 6.06 13.36
CA ALA A 56 5.57 6.16 14.44
C ALA A 56 4.33 5.27 14.19
N HIS A 57 4.01 5.01 12.92
CA HIS A 57 2.87 4.16 12.51
C HIS A 57 3.29 2.76 12.06
N VAL A 58 4.51 2.60 11.57
CA VAL A 58 5.12 1.34 11.12
C VAL A 58 6.43 1.17 11.90
N PRO A 59 6.42 0.62 13.13
CA PRO A 59 7.59 0.60 14.01
C PRO A 59 8.82 -0.12 13.45
N GLN A 60 8.61 -1.14 12.61
CA GLN A 60 9.66 -1.84 11.87
C GLN A 60 10.25 -1.00 10.71
N GLY A 61 9.67 0.16 10.42
CA GLY A 61 10.01 1.00 9.29
C GLY A 61 9.67 0.34 7.96
N VAL A 62 10.41 0.75 6.91
CA VAL A 62 10.27 0.20 5.55
C VAL A 62 11.21 -0.98 5.27
N ALA A 63 12.04 -1.35 6.25
CA ALA A 63 12.98 -2.46 6.10
C ALA A 63 12.20 -3.78 5.98
N GLY A 64 12.35 -4.46 4.84
CA GLY A 64 11.61 -5.69 4.54
C GLY A 64 10.28 -5.47 3.82
N LEU A 65 9.89 -4.21 3.53
CA LEU A 65 8.75 -3.94 2.66
C LEU A 65 9.17 -3.96 1.19
N TRP A 66 8.24 -4.37 0.32
CA TRP A 66 8.45 -4.33 -1.12
C TRP A 66 8.36 -2.90 -1.63
N ALA A 67 9.45 -2.38 -2.19
CA ALA A 67 9.43 -1.09 -2.89
C ALA A 67 8.60 -1.23 -4.18
N VAL A 68 7.62 -0.35 -4.36
CA VAL A 68 6.75 -0.33 -5.54
C VAL A 68 7.27 0.73 -6.50
N HIS A 69 7.54 0.32 -7.74
CA HIS A 69 8.06 1.24 -8.76
C HIS A 69 7.06 2.39 -9.04
N PRO A 70 7.50 3.66 -9.15
CA PRO A 70 6.59 4.81 -9.33
C PRO A 70 5.65 4.70 -10.53
N ALA A 71 6.10 4.04 -11.61
CA ALA A 71 5.26 3.79 -12.79
C ALA A 71 4.03 2.90 -12.48
N ILE A 72 4.15 1.97 -11.52
CA ILE A 72 3.01 1.15 -11.07
C ILE A 72 2.04 2.02 -10.27
N VAL A 73 2.54 2.82 -9.32
CA VAL A 73 1.69 3.73 -8.53
C VAL A 73 0.95 4.72 -9.44
N ARG A 74 1.64 5.24 -10.46
CA ARG A 74 1.01 6.10 -11.48
C ARG A 74 -0.09 5.37 -12.24
N ARG A 75 0.15 4.16 -12.75
CA ARG A 75 -0.87 3.33 -13.42
C ARG A 75 -2.10 3.14 -12.53
N LEU A 76 -1.88 2.76 -11.27
CA LEU A 76 -2.95 2.52 -10.30
C LEU A 76 -3.80 3.79 -10.06
N ARG A 77 -3.16 4.98 -9.97
CA ARG A 77 -3.87 6.27 -9.86
C ARG A 77 -4.63 6.63 -11.13
N GLU A 78 -4.00 6.48 -12.29
CA GLU A 78 -4.62 6.76 -13.60
C GLU A 78 -5.86 5.88 -13.83
N ASN A 79 -5.85 4.65 -13.33
CA ASN A 79 -6.98 3.72 -13.39
C ASN A 79 -8.04 3.96 -12.30
N GLY A 80 -7.83 4.88 -11.36
CA GLY A 80 -8.74 5.10 -10.23
C GLY A 80 -8.77 3.93 -9.22
N GLU A 81 -7.72 3.11 -9.19
CA GLU A 81 -7.59 1.94 -8.32
C GLU A 81 -7.04 2.30 -6.93
N ILE A 82 -6.46 3.50 -6.77
CA ILE A 82 -5.91 4.01 -5.50
C ILE A 82 -6.81 5.09 -4.88
N VAL A 83 -6.92 5.04 -3.56
CA VAL A 83 -7.39 6.15 -2.72
C VAL A 83 -6.21 6.68 -1.91
N ASP A 84 -5.81 7.92 -2.17
CA ASP A 84 -4.74 8.61 -1.42
C ASP A 84 -5.26 9.19 -0.09
N ARG A 85 -4.46 9.02 0.96
CA ARG A 85 -4.64 9.55 2.32
C ARG A 85 -3.36 10.25 2.75
N VAL A 86 -3.47 11.35 3.46
CA VAL A 86 -2.31 12.07 4.00
C VAL A 86 -2.36 12.01 5.53
N ILE A 87 -1.22 11.68 6.14
CA ILE A 87 -1.02 11.74 7.60
C ILE A 87 0.08 12.77 7.86
N ASP A 88 -0.28 13.79 8.64
CA ASP A 88 0.53 14.97 8.99
C ASP A 88 1.13 14.92 10.40
#